data_AF-D7G8J0-F1
#
_entry.id   AF-D7G8J0-F1
#
_cell.length_a   1.000
_cell.length_b   1.000
_cell.length_c   1.000
_cell.angle_alpha   90.00
_cell.angle_beta   90.00
_cell.angle_gamma   90.00
#
_symmetry.space_group_name_H-M   'P 1'
#
loop_
_entity.id
_entity.type
_entity.pdbx_description
1 polymer ?
#
loop_
_entity_poly.entity_id
_entity_poly.type
_entity_poly.pdbx_seq_one_letter_code
_entity_poly.pdbx_strand_id
1 'polypeptide(L)'
;MDTTIPEELRSIMTIQDGQLWFSEKQALTCKAMVAAAFKMEGRVSGWRAGLIPFAKDVDDSFLVTDTQARGCPVVEWDAADGEGGTVAKTFSLFLEGFRNELLSGQCEYVEGLGVVEKITKSNVSSPPRGNRK
;
A
#
# COMPACT_ATOMS: atom_id res chain seq x y z
N MET A 1 4.14 -2.41 -22.53
CA MET A 1 3.81 -1.40 -21.51
C MET A 1 4.41 -0.07 -21.93
N ASP A 2 3.62 0.76 -22.58
CA ASP A 2 3.98 2.14 -22.91
C ASP A 2 3.20 3.10 -22.00
N THR A 3 3.43 2.97 -20.69
CA THR A 3 2.80 3.80 -19.66
C THR A 3 3.88 4.57 -18.91
N THR A 4 3.62 5.86 -18.68
CA THR A 4 4.45 6.70 -17.82
C THR A 4 3.99 6.55 -16.38
N ILE A 5 4.85 5.98 -15.52
CA ILE A 5 4.62 5.96 -14.07
C ILE A 5 4.79 7.38 -13.47
N PRO A 6 4.17 7.67 -12.32
CA PRO A 6 4.39 8.92 -11.59
C PRO A 6 5.88 9.18 -11.34
N GLU A 7 6.30 10.45 -11.41
CA GLU A 7 7.70 10.85 -11.20
C GLU A 7 8.18 10.48 -9.78
N GLU A 8 7.29 10.55 -8.81
CA GLU A 8 7.56 10.20 -7.41
C GLU A 8 7.82 8.69 -7.27
N LEU A 9 7.01 7.85 -7.92
CA LEU A 9 7.21 6.41 -7.95
C LEU A 9 8.56 6.05 -8.62
N ARG A 10 8.85 6.69 -9.76
CA ARG A 10 10.16 6.55 -10.44
C ARG A 10 11.31 6.95 -9.52
N SER A 11 11.16 8.05 -8.79
CA SER A 11 12.20 8.57 -7.89
C SER A 11 12.47 7.59 -6.75
N ILE A 12 11.42 7.06 -6.11
CA ILE A 12 11.56 6.06 -5.05
C ILE A 12 12.30 4.83 -5.57
N MET A 13 11.88 4.30 -6.72
CA MET A 13 12.49 3.10 -7.32
C MET A 13 13.97 3.32 -7.68
N THR A 14 14.37 4.55 -8.00
CA THR A 14 15.77 4.89 -8.29
C THR A 14 16.62 4.95 -7.03
N ILE A 15 16.03 5.35 -5.90
CA ILE A 15 16.71 5.39 -4.60
C ILE A 15 16.78 3.99 -3.98
N GLN A 16 15.67 3.26 -4.05
CA GLN A 16 15.48 1.98 -3.37
C GLN A 16 14.51 1.11 -4.19
N ASP A 17 15.06 0.09 -4.86
CA ASP A 17 14.28 -0.85 -5.67
C ASP A 17 13.69 -1.97 -4.81
N GLY A 18 12.48 -1.74 -4.27
CA GLY A 18 11.78 -2.64 -3.37
C GLY A 18 12.30 -2.60 -1.92
N GLN A 19 11.85 -3.54 -1.07
CA GLN A 19 12.20 -3.64 0.37
C GLN A 19 11.72 -2.49 1.27
N LEU A 20 11.21 -1.40 0.71
CA LEU A 20 10.47 -0.40 1.46
C LEU A 20 9.12 -0.98 1.89
N TRP A 21 8.68 -0.69 3.11
CA TRP A 21 7.37 -1.10 3.61
C TRP A 21 6.42 0.10 3.63
N PHE A 22 5.22 -0.08 3.07
CA PHE A 22 4.08 0.82 3.19
C PHE A 22 3.04 0.10 4.05
N SER A 23 3.04 0.37 5.36
CA SER A 23 2.29 -0.41 6.34
C SER A 23 2.68 -1.91 6.26
N GLU A 24 1.72 -2.83 6.13
CA GLU A 24 1.97 -4.26 5.92
C GLU A 24 2.32 -4.64 4.47
N LYS A 25 2.39 -3.68 3.53
CA LYS A 25 2.62 -3.95 2.11
C LYS A 25 4.07 -3.62 1.72
N GLN A 26 4.81 -4.60 1.23
CA GLN A 26 6.19 -4.43 0.79
C GLN A 26 6.25 -3.91 -0.65
N ALA A 27 7.03 -2.86 -0.88
CA ALA A 27 7.33 -2.31 -2.19
C ALA A 27 7.96 -3.38 -3.09
N LEU A 28 7.41 -3.49 -4.29
CA LEU A 28 7.89 -4.38 -5.33
C LEU A 28 9.14 -3.79 -5.98
N THR A 29 10.02 -4.66 -6.47
CA THR A 29 11.09 -4.23 -7.38
C THR A 29 10.52 -3.88 -8.75
N CYS A 30 11.22 -3.07 -9.55
CA CYS A 30 10.86 -2.75 -10.93
C CYS A 30 10.48 -4.00 -11.73
N LYS A 31 11.30 -5.04 -11.61
CA LYS A 31 11.09 -6.33 -12.28
C LYS A 31 9.81 -7.02 -11.79
N ALA A 32 9.57 -7.00 -10.48
CA ALA A 32 8.37 -7.59 -9.89
C ALA A 32 7.09 -6.82 -10.26
N MET A 33 7.14 -5.48 -10.36
CA MET A 33 6.01 -4.66 -10.82
C MET A 33 5.61 -5.03 -12.25
N VAL A 34 6.58 -5.13 -13.16
CA VAL A 34 6.33 -5.54 -14.55
C VAL A 34 5.79 -6.96 -14.62
N ALA A 35 6.40 -7.89 -13.89
CA ALA A 35 5.96 -9.29 -13.86
C ALA A 35 4.54 -9.43 -13.28
N ALA A 36 4.22 -8.69 -12.22
CA ALA A 36 2.90 -8.66 -11.62
C ALA A 36 1.89 -8.12 -12.62
N ALA A 37 2.10 -6.93 -13.18
CA ALA A 37 1.14 -6.34 -14.12
C ALA A 37 0.91 -7.22 -15.36
N PHE A 38 1.96 -7.85 -15.91
CA PHE A 38 1.83 -8.80 -17.02
C PHE A 38 1.07 -10.08 -16.64
N LYS A 39 1.22 -10.55 -15.38
CA LYS A 39 0.45 -11.70 -14.86
C LYS A 39 -1.05 -11.37 -14.77
N MET A 40 -1.41 -10.11 -14.53
CA MET A 40 -2.81 -9.69 -14.37
C MET A 40 -3.48 -9.39 -15.71
N GLU A 41 -2.73 -8.79 -16.64
CA GLU A 41 -3.24 -8.32 -17.93
C GLU A 41 -3.92 -9.43 -18.74
N GLY A 42 -5.22 -9.25 -19.03
CA GLY A 42 -6.04 -10.20 -19.78
C GLY A 42 -6.35 -11.51 -19.06
N ARG A 43 -5.91 -11.68 -17.81
CA ARG A 43 -6.10 -12.92 -17.04
C ARG A 43 -6.97 -12.74 -15.81
N VAL A 44 -7.03 -11.54 -15.24
CA VAL A 44 -7.82 -11.27 -14.04
C VAL A 44 -8.93 -10.26 -14.34
N SER A 45 -10.15 -10.61 -13.95
CA SER A 45 -11.32 -9.75 -14.12
C SER A 45 -11.13 -8.43 -13.38
N GLY A 46 -11.57 -7.33 -13.99
CA GLY A 46 -11.44 -5.99 -13.41
C GLY A 46 -10.05 -5.34 -13.53
N TRP A 47 -9.01 -6.11 -13.87
CA TRP A 47 -7.70 -5.53 -14.18
C TRP A 47 -7.75 -4.78 -15.52
N ARG A 48 -7.35 -3.50 -15.53
CA ARG A 48 -7.31 -2.66 -16.73
C ARG A 48 -5.91 -2.15 -17.03
N ALA A 49 -5.68 -1.79 -18.29
CA ALA A 49 -4.44 -1.14 -18.70
C ALA A 49 -4.21 0.14 -17.89
N GLY A 50 -2.95 0.39 -17.52
CA GLY A 50 -2.56 1.56 -16.73
C GLY A 50 -2.59 1.36 -15.21
N LEU A 51 -3.14 0.25 -14.71
CA LEU A 51 -2.96 -0.18 -13.33
C LEU A 51 -1.53 -0.74 -13.15
N ILE A 52 -0.74 -0.07 -12.33
CA ILE A 52 0.65 -0.46 -12.04
C ILE A 52 0.75 -0.82 -10.55
N PRO A 53 0.93 -2.11 -10.20
CA PRO A 53 1.16 -2.51 -8.82
C PRO A 53 2.55 -2.05 -8.40
N PHE A 54 2.68 -1.47 -7.20
CA PHE A 54 3.97 -1.00 -6.67
C PHE A 54 4.29 -1.54 -5.27
N ALA A 55 3.32 -2.09 -4.55
CA ALA A 55 3.55 -2.81 -3.30
C ALA A 55 2.54 -3.94 -3.14
N LYS A 56 2.83 -4.94 -2.31
CA LYS A 56 1.90 -6.00 -1.96
C LYS A 56 2.12 -6.57 -0.56
N ASP A 57 1.10 -7.18 0.01
CA ASP A 57 1.24 -8.01 1.22
C ASP A 57 1.50 -9.50 0.89
N VAL A 58 1.41 -10.34 1.93
CA VAL A 58 1.62 -11.80 1.86
C VAL A 58 0.50 -12.54 1.13
N ASP A 59 -0.69 -11.93 1.03
CA ASP A 59 -1.89 -12.51 0.43
C ASP A 59 -2.08 -12.06 -1.04
N ASP A 60 -1.06 -11.42 -1.63
CA ASP A 60 -1.11 -10.82 -2.96
C ASP A 60 -2.23 -9.73 -3.08
N SER A 61 -2.54 -9.01 -1.99
CA SER A 61 -3.24 -7.72 -2.08
C SER A 61 -2.24 -6.61 -2.38
N PHE A 62 -2.56 -5.79 -3.38
CA PHE A 62 -1.66 -4.81 -3.96
C PHE A 62 -2.04 -3.38 -3.59
N LEU A 63 -1.03 -2.51 -3.45
CA LEU A 63 -1.18 -1.10 -3.75
C LEU A 63 -0.90 -0.88 -5.23
N VAL A 64 -1.84 -0.22 -5.90
CA VAL A 64 -1.81 0.03 -7.34
C VAL A 64 -1.92 1.52 -7.58
N THR A 65 -1.15 2.04 -8.53
CA THR A 65 -1.38 3.38 -9.08
C THR A 65 -2.06 3.28 -10.45
N ASP A 66 -3.15 4.03 -10.63
CA ASP A 66 -3.84 4.14 -11.92
C ASP A 66 -3.25 5.28 -12.75
N THR A 67 -2.33 4.93 -13.64
CA THR A 67 -1.63 5.90 -14.51
C THR A 67 -2.49 6.50 -15.63
N GLN A 68 -3.70 5.96 -15.86
CA GLN A 68 -4.65 6.49 -16.83
C GLN A 68 -5.61 7.51 -16.18
N ALA A 69 -5.83 7.40 -14.87
CA ALA A 69 -6.66 8.34 -14.13
C ALA A 69 -5.93 9.65 -13.81
N ARG A 70 -6.70 10.75 -13.80
CA ARG A 70 -6.17 12.08 -13.47
C ARG A 70 -5.57 12.07 -12.07
N GLY A 71 -4.30 12.45 -11.96
CA GLY A 71 -3.59 12.54 -10.69
C GLY A 71 -2.91 11.26 -10.24
N CYS A 72 -3.02 10.16 -10.99
CA CYS A 72 -2.45 8.86 -10.64
C CYS A 72 -2.80 8.42 -9.21
N PRO A 73 -4.10 8.20 -8.91
CA PRO A 73 -4.52 7.80 -7.58
C PRO A 73 -3.89 6.47 -7.18
N VAL A 74 -3.80 6.26 -5.87
CA VAL A 74 -3.39 5.00 -5.26
C VAL A 74 -4.63 4.30 -4.73
N VAL A 75 -4.81 3.05 -5.13
CA VAL A 75 -5.95 2.20 -4.76
C VAL A 75 -5.43 0.87 -4.23
N GLU A 76 -6.22 0.23 -3.37
CA GLU A 76 -6.02 -1.17 -3.05
C GLU A 76 -6.60 -2.04 -4.17
N TRP A 77 -5.99 -3.19 -4.41
CA TRP A 77 -6.47 -4.11 -5.42
C TRP A 77 -6.11 -5.55 -5.04
N ASP A 78 -7.07 -6.47 -5.10
CA ASP A 78 -6.81 -7.90 -4.95
C ASP A 78 -7.62 -8.72 -5.96
N ALA A 79 -7.24 -9.99 -6.14
CA ALA A 79 -7.84 -10.84 -7.17
C ALA A 79 -9.25 -11.34 -6.83
N ALA A 80 -9.67 -11.27 -5.56
CA ALA A 80 -10.98 -11.72 -5.12
C ALA A 80 -12.04 -10.63 -5.33
N ASP A 81 -11.71 -9.39 -4.93
CA ASP A 81 -12.64 -8.26 -4.90
C ASP A 81 -12.38 -7.23 -6.01
N GLY A 82 -11.20 -7.27 -6.65
CA GLY A 82 -10.81 -6.32 -7.69
C GLY A 82 -10.31 -5.01 -7.11
N GLU A 83 -10.70 -3.88 -7.72
CA GLU A 83 -10.32 -2.55 -7.24
C GLU A 83 -11.10 -2.20 -5.96
N GLY A 84 -10.35 -2.02 -4.86
CA GLY A 84 -10.86 -1.64 -3.56
C GLY A 84 -10.95 -0.12 -3.37
N GLY A 85 -10.81 0.31 -2.11
CA GLY A 85 -10.89 1.72 -1.75
C GLY A 85 -9.74 2.55 -2.32
N THR A 86 -10.03 3.81 -2.65
CA THR A 86 -8.97 4.80 -2.92
C THR A 86 -8.24 5.14 -1.64
N VAL A 87 -6.95 4.81 -1.59
CA VAL A 87 -6.04 5.15 -0.49
C VAL A 87 -5.64 6.63 -0.57
N ALA A 88 -5.33 7.11 -1.78
CA ALA A 88 -5.00 8.51 -2.01
C ALA A 88 -5.38 8.96 -3.43
N LYS A 89 -5.72 10.25 -3.56
CA LYS A 89 -6.11 10.84 -4.85
C LYS A 89 -4.93 11.08 -5.80
N THR A 90 -3.71 11.14 -5.27
CA THR A 90 -2.47 11.23 -6.04
C THR A 90 -1.36 10.44 -5.34
N PHE A 91 -0.34 10.05 -6.10
CA PHE A 91 0.82 9.36 -5.54
C PHE A 91 1.58 10.23 -4.51
N SER A 92 1.72 11.54 -4.76
CA SER A 92 2.37 12.44 -3.80
C SER A 92 1.57 12.56 -2.48
N LEU A 93 0.24 12.61 -2.54
CA LEU A 93 -0.61 12.60 -1.34
C LEU A 93 -0.50 11.28 -0.56
N PHE A 94 -0.35 10.15 -1.26
CA PHE A 94 -0.07 8.86 -0.61
C PHE A 94 1.22 8.92 0.19
N LEU A 95 2.31 9.41 -0.40
CA LEU A 95 3.60 9.54 0.28
C LEU A 95 3.56 10.52 1.45
N GLU A 96 2.87 11.65 1.30
CA GLU A 96 2.69 12.61 2.39
C GLU A 96 1.89 12.01 3.56
N GLY A 97 0.82 11.28 3.26
CA GLY A 97 0.03 10.54 4.26
C GLY A 97 0.90 9.55 5.02
N PHE A 98 1.62 8.69 4.28
CA PHE A 98 2.52 7.70 4.88
C PHE A 98 3.64 8.35 5.72
N ARG A 99 4.25 9.45 5.25
CA ARG A 99 5.24 10.22 6.02
C ARG A 99 4.65 10.72 7.34
N ASN A 100 3.44 11.25 7.31
CA ASN A 100 2.78 11.78 8.50
C ASN A 100 2.44 10.65 9.50
N GLU A 101 2.03 9.48 9.03
CA GLU A 101 1.82 8.29 9.86
C GLU A 101 3.11 7.86 10.54
N LEU A 102 4.22 7.71 9.80
CA LEU A 102 5.53 7.38 10.38
C LEU A 102 5.97 8.38 11.46
N LEU A 103 5.70 9.66 11.24
CA LEU A 103 6.08 10.75 12.16
C LEU A 103 5.08 10.95 13.31
N SER A 104 3.94 10.27 13.31
CA SER A 104 2.93 10.36 14.37
C SER A 104 3.41 9.84 15.73
N GLY A 105 4.51 9.09 15.74
CA GLY A 105 5.01 8.37 16.91
C GLY A 105 4.20 7.11 17.25
N GLN A 106 3.13 6.82 16.49
CA GLN A 106 2.27 5.64 16.67
C GLN A 106 2.69 4.44 15.83
N CYS A 107 3.78 4.51 15.07
CA CYS A 107 4.24 3.39 14.25
C CYS A 107 5.50 2.73 14.83
N GLU A 108 5.58 1.42 14.74
CA GLU A 108 6.81 0.64 14.95
C GLU A 108 7.09 -0.28 13.77
N TYR A 109 8.36 -0.60 13.55
CA TYR A 109 8.76 -1.57 12.54
C TYR A 109 8.91 -2.94 13.19
N VAL A 110 8.24 -3.95 12.61
CA VAL A 110 8.39 -5.35 13.02
C VAL A 110 8.94 -6.12 11.83
N GLU A 111 10.08 -6.79 12.04
CA GLU A 111 10.71 -7.59 11.02
C GLU A 111 9.76 -8.67 10.49
N GLY A 112 9.60 -8.72 9.16
CA GLY A 112 8.70 -9.65 8.49
C GLY A 112 7.21 -9.22 8.45
N LEU A 113 6.80 -8.21 9.21
CA LEU A 113 5.43 -7.66 9.17
C LEU A 113 5.36 -6.26 8.55
N GLY A 114 6.46 -5.51 8.58
CA GLY A 114 6.52 -4.15 8.04
C GLY A 114 6.28 -3.08 9.11
N VAL A 115 5.58 -2.02 8.73
CA VAL A 115 5.26 -0.89 9.62
C VAL A 115 3.87 -1.12 10.20
N VAL A 116 3.79 -1.22 11.52
CA VAL A 116 2.54 -1.50 12.25
C VAL A 116 2.23 -0.40 13.27
N GLU A 117 0.96 -0.27 13.65
CA GLU A 117 0.53 0.63 14.71
C GLU A 117 0.96 0.08 16.10
N LYS A 118 1.51 0.95 16.93
CA LYS A 118 1.87 0.65 18.32
C LYS A 118 0.62 0.43 19.13
N ILE A 119 0.54 -0.72 19.79
CA ILE A 119 -0.52 -0.97 20.77
C ILE A 119 -0.17 -0.25 22.07
N THR A 120 -0.75 0.94 22.28
CA THR A 120 -0.69 1.61 23.58
C THR A 120 -1.77 1.03 24.51
N LYS A 121 -1.43 0.77 25.78
CA LYS A 121 -2.31 0.14 26.79
C LYS A 121 -3.65 0.88 27.06
N SER A 122 -3.88 2.02 26.44
CA SER A 122 -5.11 2.83 26.50
C SER A 122 -6.34 2.17 25.87
N ASN A 123 -6.17 1.17 24.97
CA ASN A 123 -7.29 0.48 24.32
C ASN A 123 -7.77 -0.79 25.05
N VAL A 124 -7.20 -1.13 26.22
CA VAL A 124 -7.74 -2.18 27.06
C VAL A 124 -8.90 -1.59 27.87
N SER A 125 -10.14 -1.93 27.50
CA SER A 125 -11.31 -1.52 28.27
C SER A 125 -11.12 -1.92 29.74
N SER A 126 -11.32 -0.96 30.64
CA SER A 126 -11.20 -1.22 32.06
C SER A 126 -12.19 -2.33 32.45
N PRO A 127 -11.79 -3.34 33.25
CA PRO A 127 -12.71 -4.38 33.69
C PRO A 127 -13.88 -3.75 34.47
N PRO A 128 -15.11 -4.27 34.34
CA PRO A 128 -16.28 -3.69 34.99
C PRO A 128 -16.04 -3.63 36.49
N ARG A 129 -16.22 -2.42 37.07
CA ARG A 129 -16.17 -2.21 38.53
C ARG A 129 -17.23 -3.10 39.16
N GLY A 130 -16.79 -4.18 39.81
CA GLY A 130 -17.67 -5.04 40.60
C GLY A 130 -18.33 -4.24 41.73
N ASN A 131 -19.66 -4.29 41.79
CA ASN A 131 -20.43 -3.72 42.89
C ASN A 131 -19.99 -4.37 44.20
N ARG A 132 -19.44 -3.57 45.13
CA ARG A 132 -19.34 -3.96 46.53
C ARG A 132 -20.75 -3.87 47.14
N LYS A 133 -21.16 -5.00 47.72
CA LYS A 133 -22.34 -5.11 48.61
C LYS A 133 -22.19 -4.23 49.83
#